data_AF-A0A9E1UXX8-F1
#
_entry.id   AF-A0A9E1UXX8-F1
#
_cell.length_a   1.000
_cell.length_b   1.000
_cell.length_c   1.000
_cell.angle_alpha   90.00
_cell.angle_beta   90.00
_cell.angle_gamma   90.00
#
_symmetry.space_group_name_H-M   'P 1'
#
loop_
_entity.id
_entity.type
_entity.pdbx_description
1 polymer ?
#
loop_
_entity_poly.entity_id
_entity_poly.type
_entity_poly.pdbx_seq_one_letter_code
_entity_poly.pdbx_strand_id
1 'polypeptide(L)'
;MLTHVDWRRVRFGDGFLGDRVRVNRTATIPAVWRHTKETGRADALKLNWQEGDEPRPHQFWDSDVAKWIEAAAYDLAIEPNPETEAIIDGLVADMEA
;
A
#
# COMPACT_ATOMS: atom_id res chain seq x y z
N MET A 1 28.77 -2.47 20.59
CA MET A 1 27.57 -1.72 20.13
C MET A 1 27.08 -2.41 18.87
N LEU A 2 25.79 -2.76 18.80
CA LEU A 2 25.24 -3.43 17.61
C LEU A 2 24.87 -2.39 16.55
N THR A 3 25.08 -2.72 15.28
CA THR A 3 24.75 -1.85 14.15
C THR A 3 23.61 -2.46 13.35
N HIS A 4 22.62 -1.64 13.00
CA HIS A 4 21.52 -2.04 12.13
C HIS A 4 22.03 -2.43 10.73
N VAL A 5 21.50 -3.53 10.20
CA VAL A 5 21.70 -3.92 8.79
C VAL A 5 20.52 -3.40 7.99
N ASP A 6 20.81 -2.55 7.00
CA ASP A 6 19.80 -2.01 6.09
C ASP A 6 19.05 -3.13 5.36
N TRP A 7 17.72 -3.11 5.45
CA TRP A 7 16.85 -4.11 4.83
C TRP A 7 17.01 -4.17 3.30
N ARG A 8 17.41 -3.08 2.64
CA ARG A 8 17.68 -3.05 1.19
C ARG A 8 18.87 -3.91 0.80
N ARG A 9 19.74 -4.25 1.76
CA ARG A 9 20.89 -5.16 1.58
C ARG A 9 20.56 -6.61 1.91
N VAL A 10 19.32 -6.89 2.32
CA VAL A 10 18.85 -8.24 2.64
C VAL A 10 17.99 -8.74 1.48
N ARG A 11 18.20 -10.01 1.10
CA ARG A 11 17.34 -10.72 0.16
C ARG A 11 16.94 -12.04 0.77
N PHE A 12 15.64 -12.29 0.86
CA PHE A 12 15.10 -13.57 1.27
C PHE A 12 15.04 -14.47 0.03
N GLY A 13 15.83 -15.54 0.03
CA GLY A 13 15.78 -16.60 -0.98
C GLY A 13 14.67 -17.60 -0.67
N ASP A 14 14.90 -18.89 -0.91
CA ASP A 14 13.92 -19.93 -0.60
C ASP A 14 13.74 -20.18 0.92
N GLY A 15 12.63 -20.84 1.27
CA GLY A 15 12.27 -21.19 2.64
C GLY A 15 11.25 -20.25 3.26
N PHE A 16 10.97 -20.45 4.55
CA PHE A 16 9.80 -19.89 5.22
C PHE A 16 9.61 -18.38 5.03
N LEU A 17 10.64 -17.55 5.28
CA LEU A 17 10.50 -16.09 5.14
C LEU A 17 10.42 -15.64 3.68
N GLY A 18 11.11 -16.33 2.77
CA GLY A 18 10.99 -16.11 1.33
C GLY A 18 9.58 -16.36 0.82
N ASP A 19 8.96 -17.46 1.27
CA ASP A 19 7.57 -17.80 0.96
C ASP A 19 6.61 -16.71 1.45
N ARG A 20 6.82 -16.18 2.67
CA ARG A 20 5.99 -15.09 3.22
C ARG A 20 6.14 -13.79 2.43
N VAL A 21 7.35 -13.41 2.03
CA VAL A 21 7.60 -12.22 1.20
C VAL A 21 6.93 -12.38 -0.17
N ARG A 22 7.08 -13.55 -0.81
CA ARG A 22 6.44 -13.86 -2.10
C ARG A 22 4.92 -13.76 -2.01
N VAL A 23 4.30 -14.35 -0.98
CA VAL A 23 2.84 -14.23 -0.77
C VAL A 23 2.43 -12.76 -0.56
N ASN A 24 3.22 -11.98 0.18
CA ASN A 24 2.92 -10.57 0.39
C ASN A 24 2.86 -9.81 -0.94
N ARG A 25 3.90 -9.97 -1.77
CA ARG A 25 3.99 -9.37 -3.12
C ARG A 25 2.87 -9.82 -4.04
N THR A 26 2.66 -11.13 -4.20
CA THR A 26 1.81 -11.65 -5.28
C THR A 26 0.33 -11.75 -4.90
N ALA A 27 0.00 -11.68 -3.61
CA ALA A 27 -1.37 -11.86 -3.14
C ALA A 27 -1.82 -10.78 -2.15
N THR A 28 -1.06 -10.52 -1.09
CA THR A 28 -1.53 -9.64 0.00
C THR A 28 -1.60 -8.17 -0.44
N ILE A 29 -0.52 -7.60 -1.00
CA ILE A 29 -0.49 -6.21 -1.46
C ILE A 29 -1.59 -5.96 -2.52
N PRO A 30 -1.76 -6.79 -3.57
CA PRO A 30 -2.85 -6.63 -4.53
C PRO A 30 -4.25 -6.80 -3.92
N ALA A 31 -4.42 -7.73 -2.97
CA ALA A 31 -5.71 -7.95 -2.32
C ALA A 31 -6.11 -6.76 -1.44
N VAL A 32 -5.17 -6.20 -0.67
CA VAL A 32 -5.41 -5.02 0.16
C VAL A 32 -5.74 -3.81 -0.72
N TRP A 33 -5.01 -3.59 -1.83
CA TRP A 33 -5.33 -2.53 -2.78
C TRP A 33 -6.78 -2.63 -3.26
N ARG A 34 -7.16 -3.79 -3.79
CA ARG A 34 -8.52 -4.05 -4.27
C ARG A 34 -9.56 -3.78 -3.18
N HIS A 35 -9.30 -4.21 -1.94
CA HIS A 35 -10.20 -3.94 -0.83
C HIS A 35 -10.36 -2.44 -0.57
N THR A 36 -9.26 -1.66 -0.58
CA THR A 36 -9.35 -0.21 -0.40
C THR A 36 -10.15 0.50 -1.50
N LYS A 37 -10.10 0.00 -2.73
CA LYS A 37 -10.94 0.49 -3.84
C LYS A 37 -12.41 0.08 -3.68
N GLU A 38 -12.67 -1.20 -3.45
CA GLU A 38 -14.03 -1.74 -3.35
C GLU A 38 -14.83 -1.14 -2.20
N THR A 39 -14.17 -0.79 -1.09
CA THR A 39 -14.85 -0.20 0.07
C THR A 39 -14.81 1.33 0.10
N GLY A 40 -14.29 1.99 -0.93
CA GLY A 40 -14.23 3.45 -1.01
C GLY A 40 -13.15 4.13 -0.14
N ARG A 41 -12.22 3.38 0.47
CA ARG A 41 -11.13 3.95 1.30
C ARG A 41 -10.18 4.82 0.48
N ALA A 42 -9.81 4.34 -0.70
CA ALA A 42 -8.95 5.10 -1.61
C ALA A 42 -9.66 6.37 -2.12
N ASP A 43 -10.94 6.29 -2.48
CA ASP A 43 -11.69 7.43 -2.98
C ASP A 43 -11.99 8.46 -1.89
N ALA A 44 -12.03 8.06 -0.61
CA ALA A 44 -12.18 8.97 0.52
C ALA A 44 -11.02 10.00 0.63
N LEU A 45 -9.85 9.71 0.04
CA LEU A 45 -8.73 10.66 0.01
C LEU A 45 -8.99 11.89 -0.85
N LYS A 46 -9.99 11.85 -1.74
CA LYS A 46 -10.37 12.99 -2.59
C LYS A 46 -11.14 14.08 -1.83
N LEU A 47 -11.46 13.84 -0.55
CA LEU A 47 -12.12 14.79 0.36
C LEU A 47 -13.40 15.43 -0.20
N ASN A 48 -14.13 14.73 -1.05
CA ASN A 48 -15.31 15.24 -1.76
C ASN A 48 -16.65 14.65 -1.27
N TRP A 49 -16.62 13.88 -0.18
CA TRP A 49 -17.82 13.27 0.41
C TRP A 49 -18.77 14.33 0.99
N GLN A 50 -20.07 14.14 0.78
CA GLN A 50 -21.13 14.99 1.32
C GLN A 50 -22.15 14.16 2.11
N GLU A 51 -22.91 14.84 2.99
CA GLU A 51 -23.96 14.18 3.77
C GLU A 51 -25.01 13.55 2.84
N GLY A 52 -25.19 12.23 2.96
CA GLY A 52 -26.06 11.42 2.09
C GLY A 52 -25.31 10.53 1.09
N ASP A 53 -24.01 10.76 0.87
CA ASP A 53 -23.18 9.90 0.03
C ASP A 53 -22.81 8.59 0.77
N GLU A 54 -22.73 7.49 0.02
CA GLU A 54 -22.28 6.19 0.52
C GLU A 54 -21.09 5.64 -0.30
N PRO A 55 -20.11 4.97 0.33
CA PRO A 55 -20.04 4.70 1.76
C PRO A 55 -19.55 5.90 2.56
N ARG A 56 -20.12 6.14 3.75
CA ARG A 56 -19.60 7.15 4.67
C ARG A 56 -18.13 6.86 5.08
N PRO A 57 -17.18 7.78 4.83
CA PRO A 57 -15.79 7.58 5.23
C PRO A 57 -15.62 7.47 6.74
N HIS A 58 -14.82 6.49 7.19
CA HIS A 58 -14.36 6.45 8.56
C HIS A 58 -13.15 7.37 8.74
N GLN A 59 -13.05 8.05 9.88
CA GLN A 59 -11.96 8.96 10.24
C GLN A 59 -10.53 8.37 10.28
N PHE A 60 -10.37 7.07 10.01
CA PHE A 60 -9.08 6.35 10.03
C PHE A 60 -8.81 5.53 8.75
N TRP A 61 -9.65 5.69 7.72
CA TRP A 61 -9.48 4.99 6.44
C TRP A 61 -8.24 5.44 5.67
N ASP A 62 -7.82 6.68 5.89
CA ASP A 62 -6.54 7.21 5.42
C ASP A 62 -5.37 6.30 5.80
N SER A 63 -5.36 5.79 7.03
CA SER A 63 -4.28 4.93 7.52
C SER A 63 -4.20 3.57 6.82
N ASP A 64 -5.32 3.05 6.31
CA ASP A 64 -5.32 1.79 5.55
C ASP A 64 -4.64 2.00 4.19
N VAL A 65 -4.88 3.14 3.55
CA VAL A 65 -4.24 3.50 2.28
C VAL A 65 -2.76 3.84 2.50
N ALA A 66 -2.42 4.61 3.54
CA ALA A 66 -1.04 4.95 3.86
C ALA A 66 -0.17 3.71 4.16
N LYS A 67 -0.69 2.75 4.94
CA LYS A 67 0.01 1.47 5.20
C LYS A 67 0.15 0.63 3.95
N TRP A 68 -0.83 0.69 3.04
CA TRP A 68 -0.71 0.03 1.75
C TRP A 68 0.40 0.64 0.88
N ILE A 69 0.47 1.98 0.80
CA ILE A 69 1.57 2.70 0.11
C ILE A 69 2.92 2.30 0.71
N GLU A 70 3.03 2.25 2.04
CA GLU A 70 4.25 1.81 2.72
C GLU A 70 4.66 0.38 2.31
N ALA A 71 3.73 -0.57 2.37
CA ALA A 71 4.00 -1.96 1.99
C ALA A 71 4.40 -2.10 0.51
N ALA A 72 3.71 -1.39 -0.39
CA ALA A 72 4.01 -1.37 -1.82
C ALA A 72 5.37 -0.71 -2.10
N ALA A 73 5.73 0.37 -1.41
CA ALA A 73 7.02 1.05 -1.57
C ALA A 73 8.21 0.16 -1.14
N TYR A 74 8.06 -0.62 -0.05
CA TYR A 74 9.05 -1.63 0.32
C TYR A 74 9.24 -2.68 -0.78
N ASP A 75 8.14 -3.08 -1.43
CA ASP A 75 8.18 -4.06 -2.51
C ASP A 75 8.86 -3.51 -3.77
N LEU A 76 8.49 -2.30 -4.19
CA LEU A 76 9.05 -1.57 -5.33
C LEU A 76 10.57 -1.37 -5.22
N ALA A 77 11.07 -1.11 -4.02
CA ALA A 77 12.50 -0.99 -3.76
C ALA A 77 13.29 -2.29 -3.99
N ILE A 78 12.61 -3.44 -3.96
CA ILE A 78 13.19 -4.76 -4.25
C ILE A 78 12.99 -5.12 -5.72
N GLU A 79 11.79 -4.91 -6.24
CA GLU A 79 11.38 -5.24 -7.60
C GLU A 79 10.47 -4.13 -8.16
N PRO A 80 10.94 -3.32 -9.12
CA PRO A 80 10.15 -2.23 -9.69
C PRO A 80 8.88 -2.71 -10.40
N ASN A 81 7.79 -1.95 -10.24
CA ASN A 81 6.51 -2.20 -10.87
C ASN A 81 5.83 -0.86 -11.25
N PRO A 82 5.89 -0.46 -12.54
CA PRO A 82 5.36 0.83 -13.00
C PRO A 82 3.86 1.02 -12.75
N GLU A 83 3.07 -0.05 -12.74
CA GLU A 83 1.63 0.04 -12.45
C GLU A 83 1.39 0.39 -10.98
N THR A 84 2.16 -0.22 -10.08
CA THR A 84 2.08 0.07 -8.64
C THR A 84 2.59 1.49 -8.34
N GLU A 85 3.66 1.92 -9.00
CA GLU A 85 4.16 3.30 -8.91
C GLU A 85 3.09 4.31 -9.33
N ALA A 86 2.45 4.11 -10.49
CA ALA A 86 1.39 4.99 -10.97
C ALA A 86 0.17 5.06 -10.04
N ILE A 87 -0.17 3.95 -9.37
CA ILE A 87 -1.23 3.94 -8.35
C ILE A 87 -0.83 4.81 -7.16
N ILE A 88 0.40 4.66 -6.65
CA ILE A 88 0.89 5.46 -5.52
C ILE A 88 0.91 6.94 -5.89
N ASP A 89 1.41 7.30 -7.08
CA ASP A 89 1.45 8.69 -7.55
C ASP A 89 0.05 9.31 -7.61
N GLY A 90 -0.94 8.55 -8.08
CA GLY A 90 -2.34 8.99 -8.09
C GLY A 90 -2.90 9.23 -6.69
N LEU A 91 -2.60 8.34 -5.73
CA LEU A 91 -3.02 8.51 -4.34
C LEU A 91 -2.34 9.71 -3.68
N VAL A 92 -1.06 9.96 -3.95
CA VAL A 92 -0.34 11.14 -3.45
C VAL A 92 -0.96 12.40 -4.02
N ALA A 93 -1.27 12.44 -5.32
CA ALA A 93 -1.95 13.57 -5.93
C ALA A 93 -3.33 13.85 -5.30
N ASP A 94 -4.11 12.81 -4.99
CA ASP A 94 -5.39 12.95 -4.27
C ASP A 94 -5.20 13.54 -2.85
N MET A 95 -4.09 13.22 -2.17
CA MET A 95 -3.77 13.74 -0.82
C MET A 95 -3.25 15.19 -0.80
N GLU A 96 -2.63 15.64 -1.89
CA GLU A 96 -2.06 17.00 -2.00
C GLU A 96 -3.07 18.07 -2.43
N ALA A 97 -4.23 17.66 -2.96
CA ALA A 97 -5.28 18.53 -3.49
C ALA A 97 -6.08 19.27 -2.40
#